data_AF-A0A4Q2DBK3-F1
#
_entry.id   AF-A0A4Q2DBK3-F1
#
_cell.length_a   1.000
_cell.length_b   1.000
_cell.length_c   1.000
_cell.angle_alpha   90.00
_cell.angle_beta   90.00
_cell.angle_gamma   90.00
#
_symmetry.space_group_name_H-M   'P 1'
#
loop_
_entity.id
_entity.type
_entity.pdbx_description
1 polymer ?
#
loop_
_entity_poly.entity_id
_entity_poly.type
_entity_poly.pdbx_seq_one_letter_code
_entity_poly.pdbx_strand_id
1 'polypeptide(L)'
;MSDTTSQLPVVTSALEELQAKVQSLVAPNFCTGMLPLETSEGKLFYCKGGSSDASFLSFADGVLHDGDIQKLVEACQQATFGRGNQDVLDESYRKAWKLDTTHFAAQFDLARSGIMETVHDQLLHYEKNTLKLEPQLYKLNIYGTRVSPHIDTPRSEKLFASLVVVLPTTHTGGNLLLGKDGSLFNFDSSKLVFHPETKTPQIAFAAFYSDIEHEVLPVEAGYRITLTYNLHLADTDLPIPKALSCDTLTSLKNALLDLISNPKVLPNGGALGFGLLYQYPINPKFQKDLVKFAGALKGNDALVRTACSSIGLNVAVKVVYDLEDADGPEEDDEDREGEYLGRDWISDKVHPGGEVYDDGYSSAFKFSGAKAIRGYLGTEKQKDTLPMLWVTPESSMVPTEAAFAAYGNEHWVKHIYGNLVLTTKVPPAQKREELLRKARASLTGDAAS
;
A
#
# COMPACT_ATOMS: atom_id res chain seq x y z
N MET A 1 1.21 23.30 44.93
CA MET A 1 0.26 22.37 44.30
C MET A 1 -0.29 23.08 43.07
N SER A 2 0.32 22.83 41.92
CA SER A 2 0.02 23.52 40.66
C SER A 2 -0.87 22.66 39.78
N ASP A 3 -2.01 23.21 39.38
CA ASP A 3 -2.95 22.80 38.35
C ASP A 3 -2.40 21.81 37.29
N THR A 4 -2.52 20.51 37.56
CA THR A 4 -2.29 19.46 36.56
C THR A 4 -3.58 19.07 35.82
N THR A 5 -4.75 19.37 36.39
CA THR A 5 -6.05 18.85 35.91
C THR A 5 -6.69 19.72 34.82
N SER A 6 -6.41 21.03 34.78
CA SER A 6 -7.02 21.96 33.81
C SER A 6 -6.41 21.90 32.40
N GLN A 7 -5.27 21.21 32.22
CA GLN A 7 -4.38 21.48 31.08
C GLN A 7 -4.10 20.29 30.14
N LEU A 8 -4.56 19.07 30.48
CA LEU A 8 -4.72 17.96 29.53
C LEU A 8 -5.60 18.29 28.29
N PRO A 9 -6.71 19.07 28.40
CA PRO A 9 -7.68 19.23 27.31
C PRO A 9 -7.09 19.81 26.00
N VAL A 10 -6.08 20.69 26.11
CA VAL A 10 -5.49 21.40 24.97
C VAL A 10 -4.54 20.50 24.16
N VAL A 11 -3.89 19.54 24.81
CA VAL A 11 -3.09 18.53 24.10
C VAL A 11 -4.00 17.55 23.37
N THR A 12 -5.10 17.17 24.02
CA THR A 12 -6.12 16.31 23.43
C THR A 12 -6.75 16.94 22.19
N SER A 13 -7.13 18.23 22.22
CA SER A 13 -7.79 18.88 21.09
C SER A 13 -6.91 18.99 19.83
N ALA A 14 -5.63 19.38 19.97
CA ALA A 14 -4.72 19.49 18.83
C ALA A 14 -4.36 18.11 18.24
N LEU A 15 -4.29 17.09 19.10
CA LEU A 15 -4.13 15.71 18.67
C LEU A 15 -5.38 15.19 17.96
N GLU A 16 -6.56 15.42 18.51
CA GLU A 16 -7.86 15.05 17.91
C GLU A 16 -8.05 15.73 16.55
N GLU A 17 -7.68 17.00 16.42
CA GLU A 17 -7.70 17.72 15.15
C GLU A 17 -6.75 17.07 14.14
N LEU A 18 -5.51 16.77 14.52
CA LEU A 18 -4.56 16.08 13.64
C LEU A 18 -5.05 14.67 13.30
N GLN A 19 -5.60 13.92 14.25
CA GLN A 19 -6.18 12.59 14.05
C GLN A 19 -7.33 12.62 13.05
N ALA A 20 -8.33 13.49 13.27
CA ALA A 20 -9.46 13.69 12.36
C ALA A 20 -8.99 14.13 10.97
N LYS A 21 -7.93 14.93 10.92
CA LYS A 21 -7.36 15.41 9.67
C LYS A 21 -6.60 14.33 8.93
N VAL A 22 -5.80 13.50 9.60
CA VAL A 22 -5.17 12.35 8.95
C VAL A 22 -6.27 11.37 8.51
N GLN A 23 -7.24 11.05 9.38
CA GLN A 23 -8.38 10.17 9.07
C GLN A 23 -9.23 10.63 7.88
N SER A 24 -9.52 11.93 7.77
CA SER A 24 -10.25 12.46 6.60
C SER A 24 -9.43 12.43 5.31
N LEU A 25 -8.10 12.33 5.43
CA LEU A 25 -7.19 12.15 4.30
C LEU A 25 -6.91 10.67 4.00
N VAL A 26 -7.28 9.73 4.88
CA VAL A 26 -7.10 8.27 4.74
C VAL A 26 -8.06 7.70 3.70
N ALA A 27 -7.87 8.07 2.44
CA ALA A 27 -8.46 7.39 1.30
C ALA A 27 -7.38 6.64 0.51
N PRO A 28 -7.58 5.35 0.19
CA PRO A 28 -6.80 4.64 -0.81
C PRO A 28 -6.72 5.43 -2.12
N ASN A 29 -5.51 5.65 -2.62
CA ASN A 29 -5.34 6.26 -3.94
C ASN A 29 -5.55 5.22 -5.04
N PHE A 30 -6.30 5.61 -6.06
CA PHE A 30 -6.45 4.90 -7.32
C PHE A 30 -6.59 5.93 -8.43
N CYS A 31 -6.24 5.53 -9.65
CA CYS A 31 -6.27 6.39 -10.82
C CYS A 31 -7.15 5.75 -11.88
N THR A 32 -8.08 6.51 -12.46
CA THR A 32 -8.87 6.07 -13.60
C THR A 32 -8.87 7.12 -14.68
N GLY A 33 -9.17 6.69 -15.90
CA GLY A 33 -9.27 7.60 -17.02
C GLY A 33 -9.73 6.90 -18.28
N MET A 34 -9.82 7.70 -19.33
CA MET A 34 -10.15 7.24 -20.67
C MET A 34 -9.32 8.00 -21.70
N LEU A 35 -9.07 7.35 -22.82
CA LEU A 35 -8.35 7.93 -23.95
C LEU A 35 -8.91 7.39 -25.27
N PRO A 36 -8.93 8.18 -26.34
CA PRO A 36 -9.25 7.69 -27.68
C PRO A 36 -8.32 6.54 -28.07
N LEU A 37 -8.85 5.55 -28.79
CA LEU A 37 -8.04 4.48 -29.38
C LEU A 37 -7.81 4.77 -30.87
N GLU A 38 -6.56 5.02 -31.24
CA GLU A 38 -6.18 5.25 -32.63
C GLU A 38 -6.28 3.96 -33.46
N THR A 39 -6.64 4.08 -34.74
CA THR A 39 -6.80 2.93 -35.66
C THR A 39 -5.54 2.07 -35.78
N SER A 40 -4.36 2.68 -35.66
CA SER A 40 -3.07 1.98 -35.71
C SER A 40 -2.72 1.21 -34.43
N GLU A 41 -3.44 1.40 -33.34
CA GLU A 41 -3.13 0.84 -32.01
C GLU A 41 -4.17 -0.18 -31.54
N GLY A 42 -5.26 -0.35 -32.31
CA GLY A 42 -6.40 -1.16 -31.91
C GLY A 42 -6.31 -2.65 -32.20
N LYS A 43 -5.24 -3.18 -32.81
CA LYS A 43 -5.20 -4.62 -33.14
C LYS A 43 -4.66 -5.48 -32.00
N LEU A 44 -5.27 -6.64 -31.85
CA LEU A 44 -4.82 -7.72 -30.96
C LEU A 44 -4.60 -8.97 -31.80
N PHE A 45 -3.37 -9.45 -31.83
CA PHE A 45 -2.98 -10.70 -32.46
C PHE A 45 -2.97 -11.81 -31.42
N TYR A 46 -3.45 -13.00 -31.78
CA TYR A 46 -3.50 -14.14 -30.87
C TYR A 46 -3.35 -15.46 -31.62
N CYS A 47 -2.85 -16.47 -30.91
CA CYS A 47 -2.73 -17.83 -31.41
C CYS A 47 -3.57 -18.77 -30.54
N LYS A 48 -4.21 -19.75 -31.17
CA LYS A 48 -4.84 -20.86 -30.45
C LYS A 48 -3.76 -21.86 -30.05
N GLY A 49 -3.75 -22.29 -28.78
CA GLY A 49 -2.70 -23.14 -28.23
C GLY A 49 -2.37 -24.35 -29.12
N GLY A 50 -1.09 -24.51 -29.46
CA GLY A 50 -0.59 -25.61 -30.31
C GLY A 50 -0.72 -25.38 -31.83
N SER A 51 -1.32 -24.28 -32.28
CA SER A 51 -1.37 -23.89 -33.70
C SER A 51 -0.31 -22.84 -34.04
N SER A 52 0.22 -22.89 -35.27
CA SER A 52 1.05 -21.82 -35.86
C SER A 52 0.22 -20.70 -36.50
N ASP A 53 -1.09 -20.88 -36.61
CA ASP A 53 -1.99 -19.91 -37.24
C ASP A 53 -2.28 -18.76 -36.27
N ALA A 54 -1.94 -17.55 -36.69
CA ALA A 54 -2.25 -16.31 -35.98
C ALA A 54 -3.56 -15.71 -36.51
N SER A 55 -4.43 -15.31 -35.58
CA SER A 55 -5.63 -14.52 -35.85
C SER A 55 -5.49 -13.12 -35.25
N PHE A 56 -6.36 -12.19 -35.65
CA PHE A 56 -6.40 -10.87 -35.02
C PHE A 56 -7.82 -10.33 -34.89
N LEU A 57 -8.01 -9.44 -33.91
CA LEU A 57 -9.18 -8.56 -33.76
C LEU A 57 -8.73 -7.11 -33.86
N SER A 58 -9.61 -6.23 -34.32
CA SER A 58 -9.38 -4.79 -34.33
C SER A 58 -10.45 -4.09 -33.49
N PHE A 59 -10.03 -3.49 -32.39
CA PHE A 59 -10.88 -2.73 -31.49
C PHE A 59 -11.10 -1.28 -31.93
N ALA A 60 -10.41 -0.83 -32.98
CA ALA A 60 -10.50 0.54 -33.48
C ALA A 60 -11.36 0.69 -34.75
N ASP A 61 -11.68 -0.42 -35.44
CA ASP A 61 -12.46 -0.41 -36.70
C ASP A 61 -13.98 -0.38 -36.47
N GLY A 62 -14.42 0.01 -35.27
CA GLY A 62 -15.82 0.08 -34.85
C GLY A 62 -16.22 -1.00 -33.84
N VAL A 63 -17.52 -1.28 -33.75
CA VAL A 63 -18.07 -2.26 -32.80
C VAL A 63 -17.80 -3.68 -33.32
N LEU A 64 -17.04 -4.46 -32.54
CA LEU A 64 -16.82 -5.87 -32.82
C LEU A 64 -18.12 -6.69 -32.75
N HIS A 65 -18.24 -7.66 -33.65
CA HIS A 65 -19.35 -8.61 -33.63
C HIS A 65 -19.05 -9.78 -32.70
N ASP A 66 -20.09 -10.32 -32.06
CA ASP A 66 -19.98 -11.45 -31.12
C ASP A 66 -19.24 -12.65 -31.72
N GLY A 67 -19.44 -12.94 -33.00
CA GLY A 67 -18.78 -14.04 -33.69
C GLY A 67 -17.25 -13.89 -33.79
N ASP A 68 -16.73 -12.67 -33.80
CA ASP A 68 -15.28 -12.42 -33.81
C ASP A 68 -14.69 -12.54 -32.42
N ILE A 69 -15.40 -12.06 -31.39
CA ILE A 69 -15.00 -12.22 -29.99
C ILE A 69 -15.04 -13.69 -29.59
N GLN A 70 -16.01 -14.47 -30.09
CA GLN A 70 -16.12 -15.89 -29.82
C GLN A 70 -14.88 -16.67 -30.31
N LYS A 71 -14.30 -16.30 -31.45
CA LYS A 71 -13.04 -16.91 -31.94
C LYS A 71 -11.87 -16.65 -30.98
N LEU A 72 -11.82 -15.47 -30.38
CA LEU A 72 -10.82 -15.17 -29.34
C LEU A 72 -11.09 -16.00 -28.08
N VAL A 73 -12.35 -16.11 -27.64
CA VAL A 73 -12.75 -16.96 -26.49
C VAL A 73 -12.32 -18.41 -26.70
N GLU A 74 -12.46 -18.96 -27.91
CA GLU A 74 -12.02 -20.32 -28.27
C GLU A 74 -10.50 -20.51 -28.25
N ALA A 75 -9.72 -19.43 -28.32
CA ALA A 75 -8.27 -19.47 -28.16
C ALA A 75 -7.84 -19.34 -26.70
N CYS A 76 -8.71 -18.86 -25.81
CA CYS A 76 -8.42 -18.68 -24.40
C CYS A 76 -8.55 -19.97 -23.59
N GLN A 77 -7.85 -19.99 -22.46
CA GLN A 77 -8.02 -20.99 -21.42
C GLN A 77 -9.08 -20.51 -20.42
N GLN A 78 -9.81 -21.43 -19.78
CA GLN A 78 -10.61 -21.05 -18.60
C GLN A 78 -9.68 -20.52 -17.50
N ALA A 79 -10.08 -19.43 -16.83
CA ALA A 79 -9.28 -18.85 -15.77
C ALA A 79 -9.38 -19.66 -14.47
N THR A 80 -8.26 -20.24 -14.03
CA THR A 80 -8.10 -20.87 -12.71
C THR A 80 -7.87 -19.81 -11.61
N PHE A 81 -8.02 -20.20 -10.35
CA PHE A 81 -7.59 -19.38 -9.20
C PHE A 81 -6.68 -20.19 -8.25
N GLY A 82 -5.75 -19.49 -7.59
CA GLY A 82 -4.80 -20.11 -6.67
C GLY A 82 -5.39 -20.28 -5.27
N ARG A 83 -5.37 -21.50 -4.74
CA ARG A 83 -5.66 -21.81 -3.33
C ARG A 83 -4.48 -22.61 -2.78
N GLY A 84 -3.66 -21.99 -1.93
CA GLY A 84 -2.54 -22.67 -1.25
C GLY A 84 -1.61 -23.43 -2.21
N ASN A 85 -1.05 -22.74 -3.21
CA ASN A 85 -0.18 -23.28 -4.27
C ASN A 85 -0.85 -24.25 -5.28
N GLN A 86 -2.18 -24.36 -5.32
CA GLN A 86 -2.90 -25.16 -6.32
C GLN A 86 -3.84 -24.29 -7.16
N ASP A 87 -3.84 -24.50 -8.48
CA ASP A 87 -4.82 -23.92 -9.41
C ASP A 87 -6.12 -24.75 -9.37
N VAL A 88 -7.22 -24.15 -8.92
CA VAL A 88 -8.55 -24.79 -8.85
C VAL A 88 -9.44 -24.23 -9.96
N LEU A 89 -10.15 -25.13 -10.66
CA LEU A 89 -11.19 -24.80 -11.64
C LEU A 89 -12.56 -25.03 -11.00
N ASP A 90 -13.36 -23.97 -10.84
CA ASP A 90 -14.75 -24.05 -10.38
C ASP A 90 -15.63 -23.19 -11.30
N GLU A 91 -16.49 -23.85 -12.09
CA GLU A 91 -17.35 -23.20 -13.09
C GLU A 91 -18.52 -22.42 -12.47
N SER A 92 -18.87 -22.70 -11.22
CA SER A 92 -19.83 -21.89 -10.44
C SER A 92 -19.18 -20.61 -9.87
N TYR A 93 -17.84 -20.58 -9.87
CA TYR A 93 -17.02 -19.48 -9.35
C TYR A 93 -16.47 -18.57 -10.47
N ARG A 94 -16.26 -19.07 -11.71
CA ARG A 94 -15.68 -18.27 -12.81
C ARG A 94 -15.95 -18.79 -14.25
N LYS A 95 -16.83 -18.15 -15.03
CA LYS A 95 -16.74 -18.05 -16.50
C LYS A 95 -16.00 -16.77 -16.89
N ALA A 96 -14.71 -16.77 -16.59
CA ALA A 96 -13.77 -15.82 -17.17
C ALA A 96 -12.74 -16.63 -17.95
N TRP A 97 -12.35 -16.12 -19.11
CA TRP A 97 -11.31 -16.71 -19.92
C TRP A 97 -10.05 -15.86 -19.81
N LYS A 98 -8.90 -16.50 -19.85
CA LYS A 98 -7.60 -15.83 -19.84
C LYS A 98 -6.76 -16.27 -21.03
N LEU A 99 -5.89 -15.38 -21.46
CA LEU A 99 -4.82 -15.67 -22.40
C LEU A 99 -3.51 -15.17 -21.80
N ASP A 100 -2.52 -16.06 -21.68
CA ASP A 100 -1.19 -15.72 -21.19
C ASP A 100 -0.39 -14.99 -22.27
N THR A 101 0.56 -14.15 -21.87
CA THR A 101 1.34 -13.28 -22.76
C THR A 101 2.13 -13.99 -23.85
N THR A 102 2.34 -15.30 -23.74
CA THR A 102 2.98 -16.11 -24.78
C THR A 102 2.06 -16.41 -25.97
N HIS A 103 0.75 -16.14 -25.84
CA HIS A 103 -0.26 -16.50 -26.83
C HIS A 103 -0.91 -15.28 -27.51
N PHE A 104 -0.52 -14.06 -27.15
CA PHE A 104 -1.05 -12.85 -27.76
C PHE A 104 -0.05 -11.70 -27.79
N ALA A 105 -0.29 -10.75 -28.69
CA ALA A 105 0.38 -9.46 -28.77
C ALA A 105 -0.64 -8.37 -29.08
N ALA A 106 -0.62 -7.27 -28.34
CA ALA A 106 -1.46 -6.10 -28.59
C ALA A 106 -0.63 -5.00 -29.26
N GLN A 107 -1.24 -4.27 -30.22
CA GLN A 107 -0.63 -3.07 -30.78
C GLN A 107 -0.69 -1.87 -29.84
N PHE A 108 -1.59 -1.90 -28.85
CA PHE A 108 -1.73 -0.86 -27.85
C PHE A 108 -0.39 -0.66 -27.12
N ASP A 109 0.21 0.52 -27.32
CA ASP A 109 1.48 0.89 -26.71
C ASP A 109 1.23 1.71 -25.44
N LEU A 110 1.24 1.02 -24.30
CA LEU A 110 1.05 1.66 -23.00
C LEU A 110 2.07 2.78 -22.75
N ALA A 111 3.31 2.64 -23.20
CA ALA A 111 4.36 3.62 -22.95
C ALA A 111 4.16 4.93 -23.73
N ARG A 112 3.50 4.88 -24.89
CA ARG A 112 3.19 6.07 -25.71
C ARG A 112 1.81 6.65 -25.44
N SER A 113 0.99 5.98 -24.63
CA SER A 113 -0.42 6.33 -24.39
C SER A 113 -0.65 7.52 -23.45
N GLY A 114 0.36 7.94 -22.66
CA GLY A 114 0.18 8.96 -21.62
C GLY A 114 -0.41 8.43 -20.30
N ILE A 115 -0.84 7.16 -20.25
CA ILE A 115 -1.44 6.54 -19.06
C ILE A 115 -0.41 6.45 -17.93
N MET A 116 0.82 6.03 -18.24
CA MET A 116 1.82 5.77 -17.21
C MET A 116 2.22 7.05 -16.49
N GLU A 117 2.34 8.18 -17.20
CA GLU A 117 2.59 9.49 -16.61
C GLU A 117 1.53 9.83 -15.56
N THR A 118 0.25 9.65 -15.93
CA THR A 118 -0.87 9.88 -15.00
C THR A 118 -0.82 8.92 -13.82
N VAL A 119 -0.53 7.63 -14.07
CA VAL A 119 -0.46 6.61 -13.01
C VAL A 119 0.72 6.86 -12.06
N HIS A 120 1.89 7.25 -12.58
CA HIS A 120 3.04 7.67 -11.77
C HIS A 120 2.69 8.87 -10.89
N ASP A 121 2.12 9.91 -11.49
CA ASP A 121 1.78 11.15 -10.79
C ASP A 121 0.74 10.92 -9.69
N GLN A 122 -0.16 9.95 -9.84
CA GLN A 122 -1.20 9.64 -8.84
C GLN A 122 -0.75 8.64 -7.77
N LEU A 123 -0.02 7.59 -8.14
CA LEU A 123 0.37 6.53 -7.21
C LEU A 123 1.72 6.77 -6.52
N LEU A 124 2.59 7.62 -7.07
CA LEU A 124 3.87 8.03 -6.46
C LEU A 124 3.88 9.53 -6.06
N HIS A 125 2.69 10.13 -5.97
CA HIS A 125 2.42 11.57 -5.89
C HIS A 125 3.21 12.39 -4.86
N TYR A 126 3.52 11.83 -3.70
CA TYR A 126 3.90 12.63 -2.53
C TYR A 126 5.39 12.74 -2.28
N GLU A 127 6.23 11.90 -2.88
CA GLU A 127 7.67 11.87 -2.62
C GLU A 127 8.46 12.03 -3.92
N LYS A 128 9.51 12.87 -3.87
CA LYS A 128 10.55 12.83 -4.90
C LYS A 128 11.29 11.52 -4.74
N ASN A 129 10.88 10.54 -5.52
CA ASN A 129 11.47 9.22 -5.47
C ASN A 129 12.42 9.02 -6.64
N THR A 130 13.50 8.29 -6.37
CA THR A 130 14.37 7.67 -7.37
C THR A 130 13.75 6.38 -7.91
N LEU A 131 12.44 6.19 -7.73
CA LEU A 131 11.71 4.98 -8.11
C LEU A 131 10.62 5.32 -9.10
N LYS A 132 10.49 4.51 -10.14
CA LYS A 132 9.39 4.51 -11.12
C LYS A 132 8.58 3.23 -11.03
N LEU A 133 7.35 3.28 -11.53
CA LEU A 133 6.51 2.13 -11.88
C LEU A 133 6.84 1.61 -13.30
N GLU A 134 7.37 0.40 -13.39
CA GLU A 134 7.54 -0.30 -14.65
C GLU A 134 6.33 -1.22 -14.90
N PRO A 135 5.57 -1.02 -15.98
CA PRO A 135 4.46 -1.87 -16.31
C PRO A 135 4.95 -3.17 -16.95
N GLN A 136 4.49 -4.31 -16.43
CA GLN A 136 4.69 -5.61 -17.05
C GLN A 136 3.32 -6.18 -17.46
N LEU A 137 3.11 -6.38 -18.76
CA LEU A 137 1.91 -7.04 -19.26
C LEU A 137 1.83 -8.45 -18.65
N TYR A 138 0.70 -8.76 -18.01
CA TYR A 138 0.53 -10.00 -17.28
C TYR A 138 -0.40 -10.96 -18.03
N LYS A 139 -1.58 -10.51 -18.43
CA LYS A 139 -2.58 -11.36 -19.09
C LYS A 139 -3.64 -10.53 -19.80
N LEU A 140 -4.33 -11.19 -20.72
CA LEU A 140 -5.61 -10.75 -21.24
C LEU A 140 -6.72 -11.53 -20.53
N ASN A 141 -7.80 -10.85 -20.13
CA ASN A 141 -8.99 -11.50 -19.59
C ASN A 141 -10.22 -11.16 -20.42
N ILE A 142 -11.14 -12.12 -20.55
CA ILE A 142 -12.48 -11.95 -21.12
C ILE A 142 -13.46 -12.37 -20.04
N TYR A 143 -14.36 -11.47 -19.66
CA TYR A 143 -15.32 -11.71 -18.58
C TYR A 143 -16.71 -12.01 -19.17
N GLY A 144 -17.30 -13.12 -18.72
CA GLY A 144 -18.71 -13.48 -18.94
C GLY A 144 -19.51 -13.67 -17.65
N THR A 145 -18.88 -13.96 -16.51
CA THR A 145 -19.54 -13.99 -15.18
C THR A 145 -18.70 -13.25 -14.13
N ARG A 146 -19.20 -13.20 -12.89
CA ARG A 146 -18.51 -12.60 -11.73
C ARG A 146 -17.11 -13.18 -11.53
N VAL A 147 -16.21 -12.35 -11.02
CA VAL A 147 -14.99 -12.75 -10.32
C VAL A 147 -15.13 -12.27 -8.88
N SER A 148 -15.06 -13.22 -7.95
CA SER A 148 -15.21 -12.97 -6.52
C SER A 148 -14.15 -12.01 -5.95
N PRO A 149 -14.41 -11.41 -4.76
CA PRO A 149 -13.43 -10.60 -4.05
C PRO A 149 -12.11 -11.32 -3.84
N HIS A 150 -11.01 -10.65 -4.17
CA HIS A 150 -9.65 -11.14 -3.99
C HIS A 150 -8.65 -9.99 -3.85
N ILE A 151 -7.48 -10.31 -3.31
CA ILE A 151 -6.30 -9.45 -3.32
C ILE A 151 -5.28 -10.09 -4.27
N ASP A 152 -4.51 -9.27 -4.99
CA ASP A 152 -3.47 -9.80 -5.86
C ASP A 152 -2.41 -10.52 -5.03
N THR A 153 -2.10 -11.76 -5.38
CA THR A 153 -1.04 -12.51 -4.72
C THR A 153 0.30 -11.79 -4.97
N PRO A 154 1.06 -11.41 -3.92
CA PRO A 154 2.37 -10.82 -4.10
C PRO A 154 3.30 -11.84 -4.78
N ARG A 155 3.62 -11.62 -6.05
CA ARG A 155 4.53 -12.49 -6.82
C ARG A 155 5.97 -11.98 -6.82
N SER A 156 6.19 -10.79 -6.28
CA SER A 156 7.47 -10.09 -6.23
C SER A 156 7.44 -9.05 -5.11
N GLU A 157 8.56 -8.84 -4.42
CA GLU A 157 8.75 -7.74 -3.47
C GLU A 157 8.62 -6.36 -4.13
N LYS A 158 8.75 -6.31 -5.46
CA LYS A 158 8.64 -5.07 -6.24
C LYS A 158 7.23 -4.81 -6.75
N LEU A 159 6.29 -5.74 -6.62
CA LEU A 159 4.90 -5.52 -7.05
C LEU A 159 4.27 -4.43 -6.18
N PHE A 160 3.77 -3.38 -6.83
CA PHE A 160 3.27 -2.19 -6.14
C PHE A 160 1.80 -1.91 -6.40
N ALA A 161 1.40 -2.04 -7.66
CA ALA A 161 0.06 -1.72 -8.12
C ALA A 161 -0.33 -2.61 -9.31
N SER A 162 -1.61 -2.61 -9.63
CA SER A 162 -2.19 -3.26 -10.79
C SER A 162 -2.82 -2.20 -11.69
N LEU A 163 -2.64 -2.33 -13.01
CA LEU A 163 -3.29 -1.51 -14.02
C LEU A 163 -4.16 -2.39 -14.91
N VAL A 164 -5.44 -2.06 -14.96
CA VAL A 164 -6.43 -2.73 -15.82
C VAL A 164 -6.79 -1.78 -16.95
N VAL A 165 -6.47 -2.16 -18.18
CA VAL A 165 -6.85 -1.46 -19.41
C VAL A 165 -8.01 -2.23 -20.03
N VAL A 166 -9.15 -1.57 -20.23
CA VAL A 166 -10.36 -2.14 -20.82
C VAL A 166 -10.41 -1.76 -22.31
N LEU A 167 -10.49 -2.79 -23.17
CA LEU A 167 -10.54 -2.62 -24.62
C LEU A 167 -11.97 -2.32 -25.11
N PRO A 168 -12.14 -1.62 -26.24
CA PRO A 168 -13.45 -1.28 -26.79
C PRO A 168 -14.30 -2.49 -27.20
N THR A 169 -15.19 -2.92 -26.31
CA THR A 169 -16.21 -3.93 -26.59
C THR A 169 -17.54 -3.55 -25.95
N THR A 170 -18.65 -3.79 -26.65
CA THR A 170 -19.97 -3.54 -26.09
C THR A 170 -20.24 -4.53 -24.96
N HIS A 171 -20.59 -4.02 -23.78
CA HIS A 171 -20.97 -4.83 -22.63
C HIS A 171 -21.89 -4.05 -21.67
N THR A 172 -22.59 -4.77 -20.79
CA THR A 172 -23.26 -4.21 -19.60
C THR A 172 -22.86 -5.00 -18.35
N GLY A 173 -22.84 -4.33 -17.20
CA GLY A 173 -22.23 -4.90 -15.99
C GLY A 173 -20.71 -5.03 -16.13
N GLY A 174 -20.11 -5.99 -15.43
CA GLY A 174 -18.66 -6.18 -15.47
C GLY A 174 -17.87 -5.14 -14.67
N ASN A 175 -18.52 -4.40 -13.78
CA ASN A 175 -17.89 -3.34 -12.99
C ASN A 175 -16.72 -3.89 -12.18
N LEU A 176 -15.62 -3.14 -12.14
CA LEU A 176 -14.51 -3.40 -11.22
C LEU A 176 -14.79 -2.68 -9.90
N LEU A 177 -15.01 -3.43 -8.84
CA LEU A 177 -15.20 -2.89 -7.50
C LEU A 177 -13.87 -2.91 -6.76
N LEU A 178 -13.52 -1.79 -6.12
CA LEU A 178 -12.36 -1.65 -5.26
C LEU A 178 -12.80 -1.50 -3.80
N GLY A 179 -12.11 -2.19 -2.91
CA GLY A 179 -12.50 -2.37 -1.52
C GLY A 179 -13.70 -3.30 -1.37
N LYS A 180 -13.97 -3.67 -0.12
CA LYS A 180 -15.09 -4.54 0.22
C LYS A 180 -16.40 -3.97 -0.33
N ASP A 181 -17.05 -4.75 -1.18
CA ASP A 181 -18.32 -4.43 -1.85
C ASP A 181 -18.29 -3.08 -2.62
N GLY A 182 -17.12 -2.66 -3.10
CA GLY A 182 -16.96 -1.40 -3.84
C GLY A 182 -16.96 -0.14 -2.98
N SER A 183 -16.73 -0.27 -1.67
CA SER A 183 -16.70 0.86 -0.71
C SER A 183 -15.69 1.95 -1.07
N LEU A 184 -14.60 1.61 -1.78
CA LEU A 184 -13.62 2.59 -2.24
C LEU A 184 -13.98 3.14 -3.61
N PHE A 185 -14.37 2.26 -4.53
CA PHE A 185 -14.70 2.65 -5.89
C PHE A 185 -15.53 1.60 -6.62
N ASN A 186 -16.44 2.07 -7.47
CA ASN A 186 -17.20 1.24 -8.41
C ASN A 186 -16.94 1.74 -9.83
N PHE A 187 -16.08 1.03 -10.57
CA PHE A 187 -15.67 1.40 -11.91
C PHE A 187 -16.55 0.72 -12.97
N ASP A 188 -17.47 1.49 -13.54
CA ASP A 188 -18.29 1.07 -14.67
C ASP A 188 -17.63 1.43 -16.01
N SER A 189 -16.81 0.52 -16.53
CA SER A 189 -16.12 0.71 -17.82
C SER A 189 -17.06 0.67 -19.03
N SER A 190 -18.26 0.11 -18.89
CA SER A 190 -19.19 -0.07 -20.02
C SER A 190 -19.62 1.24 -20.67
N LYS A 191 -19.61 2.33 -19.88
CA LYS A 191 -19.98 3.68 -20.30
C LYS A 191 -18.81 4.49 -20.88
N LEU A 192 -17.58 3.97 -20.80
CA LEU A 192 -16.35 4.72 -21.08
C LEU A 192 -15.59 4.21 -22.30
N VAL A 193 -15.91 3.02 -22.79
CA VAL A 193 -15.17 2.37 -23.89
C VAL A 193 -15.61 2.80 -25.29
N PHE A 194 -16.66 3.63 -25.39
CA PHE A 194 -17.07 4.30 -26.61
C PHE A 194 -17.50 5.73 -26.28
N HIS A 195 -17.09 6.68 -27.12
CA HIS A 195 -17.48 8.07 -26.94
C HIS A 195 -19.02 8.21 -27.01
N PRO A 196 -19.68 8.92 -26.08
CA PRO A 196 -21.14 8.92 -25.96
C PRO A 196 -21.86 9.43 -27.21
N GLU A 197 -21.29 10.42 -27.90
CA GLU A 197 -21.87 11.04 -29.10
C GLU A 197 -21.38 10.39 -30.41
N THR A 198 -20.08 10.47 -30.69
CA THR A 198 -19.47 9.98 -31.94
C THR A 198 -19.40 8.45 -32.05
N LYS A 199 -19.58 7.72 -30.94
CA LYS A 199 -19.40 6.27 -30.85
C LYS A 199 -18.00 5.77 -31.24
N THR A 200 -17.01 6.66 -31.25
CA THR A 200 -15.62 6.29 -31.53
C THR A 200 -15.05 5.43 -30.39
N PRO A 201 -14.27 4.37 -30.69
CA PRO A 201 -13.66 3.51 -29.68
C PRO A 201 -12.76 4.27 -28.70
N GLN A 202 -12.83 3.90 -27.43
CA GLN A 202 -12.04 4.47 -26.34
C GLN A 202 -11.49 3.37 -25.44
N ILE A 203 -10.27 3.57 -24.96
CA ILE A 203 -9.73 2.78 -23.86
C ILE A 203 -10.22 3.41 -22.56
N ALA A 204 -10.66 2.57 -21.63
CA ALA A 204 -10.85 2.95 -20.25
C ALA A 204 -9.78 2.25 -19.39
N PHE A 205 -9.30 2.88 -18.33
CA PHE A 205 -8.33 2.24 -17.45
C PHE A 205 -8.56 2.54 -15.98
N ALA A 206 -8.08 1.63 -15.13
CA ALA A 206 -8.02 1.79 -13.69
C ALA A 206 -6.70 1.23 -13.14
N ALA A 207 -5.99 2.02 -12.34
CA ALA A 207 -4.79 1.62 -11.61
C ALA A 207 -4.99 1.79 -10.10
N PHE A 208 -4.59 0.79 -9.32
CA PHE A 208 -4.81 0.75 -7.88
C PHE A 208 -3.69 -0.07 -7.21
N TYR A 209 -3.40 0.17 -5.93
CA TYR A 209 -2.38 -0.60 -5.22
C TYR A 209 -2.75 -2.09 -5.14
N SER A 210 -1.75 -2.97 -5.23
CA SER A 210 -1.97 -4.42 -5.37
C SER A 210 -2.58 -5.09 -4.13
N ASP A 211 -2.53 -4.41 -2.98
CA ASP A 211 -3.11 -4.85 -1.70
C ASP A 211 -4.58 -4.43 -1.52
N ILE A 212 -5.14 -3.69 -2.47
CA ILE A 212 -6.57 -3.35 -2.46
C ILE A 212 -7.36 -4.58 -2.91
N GLU A 213 -8.26 -5.05 -2.03
CA GLU A 213 -9.27 -6.05 -2.37
C GLU A 213 -10.10 -5.54 -3.54
N HIS A 214 -10.31 -6.39 -4.54
CA HIS A 214 -11.09 -6.03 -5.70
C HIS A 214 -11.90 -7.22 -6.23
N GLU A 215 -13.01 -6.92 -6.89
CA GLU A 215 -13.85 -7.89 -7.56
C GLU A 215 -14.38 -7.38 -8.89
N VAL A 216 -14.82 -8.30 -9.76
CA VAL A 216 -15.47 -7.92 -11.03
C VAL A 216 -16.89 -8.48 -11.01
N LEU A 217 -17.88 -7.60 -11.08
CA LEU A 217 -19.28 -8.01 -11.15
C LEU A 217 -19.57 -8.83 -12.42
N PRO A 218 -20.66 -9.62 -12.46
CA PRO A 218 -21.06 -10.30 -13.68
C PRO A 218 -21.20 -9.35 -14.86
N VAL A 219 -20.74 -9.79 -16.03
CA VAL A 219 -21.14 -9.17 -17.30
C VAL A 219 -22.53 -9.69 -17.63
N GLU A 220 -23.50 -8.80 -17.77
CA GLU A 220 -24.90 -9.14 -17.99
C GLU A 220 -25.20 -9.36 -19.49
N ALA A 221 -24.52 -8.60 -20.35
CA ALA A 221 -24.58 -8.73 -21.79
C ALA A 221 -23.25 -8.33 -22.45
N GLY A 222 -22.95 -8.93 -23.61
CA GLY A 222 -21.73 -8.65 -24.37
C GLY A 222 -20.47 -9.24 -23.72
N TYR A 223 -19.31 -8.63 -24.01
CA TYR A 223 -18.02 -9.10 -23.54
C TYR A 223 -17.20 -7.95 -22.99
N ARG A 224 -16.63 -8.13 -21.79
CA ARG A 224 -15.63 -7.20 -21.26
C ARG A 224 -14.24 -7.79 -21.45
N ILE A 225 -13.39 -7.13 -22.24
CA ILE A 225 -12.03 -7.59 -22.53
C ILE A 225 -11.02 -6.62 -21.89
N THR A 226 -10.04 -7.16 -21.16
CA THR A 226 -9.02 -6.35 -20.50
C THR A 226 -7.61 -6.84 -20.74
N LEU A 227 -6.66 -5.90 -20.79
CA LEU A 227 -5.24 -6.14 -20.59
C LEU A 227 -4.90 -5.77 -19.14
N THR A 228 -4.30 -6.70 -18.41
CA THR A 228 -3.85 -6.46 -17.03
C THR A 228 -2.33 -6.34 -17.01
N TYR A 229 -1.84 -5.29 -16.37
CA TYR A 229 -0.42 -5.02 -16.14
C TYR A 229 -0.13 -5.05 -14.65
N ASN A 230 0.95 -5.72 -14.27
CA ASN A 230 1.53 -5.62 -12.94
C ASN A 230 2.52 -4.45 -12.94
N LEU A 231 2.34 -3.49 -12.04
CA LEU A 231 3.22 -2.33 -11.92
C LEU A 231 4.27 -2.59 -10.85
N HIS A 232 5.54 -2.62 -11.27
CA HIS A 232 6.67 -2.92 -10.40
C HIS A 232 7.49 -1.67 -10.09
N LEU A 233 7.99 -1.56 -8.86
CA LEU A 233 8.97 -0.54 -8.53
C LEU A 233 10.31 -0.87 -9.16
N ALA A 234 10.91 0.13 -9.80
CA ALA A 234 12.26 0.07 -10.34
C ALA A 234 13.00 1.38 -10.07
N ASP A 235 14.31 1.29 -9.90
CA ASP A 235 15.17 2.47 -9.75
C ASP A 235 15.20 3.29 -11.04
N THR A 236 15.31 4.61 -10.89
CA THR A 236 15.47 5.56 -11.99
C THR A 236 16.38 6.71 -11.59
N ASP A 237 17.34 7.01 -12.44
CA ASP A 237 18.20 8.20 -12.33
C ASP A 237 17.50 9.45 -12.86
N LEU A 238 16.40 9.28 -13.60
CA LEU A 238 15.59 10.38 -14.08
C LEU A 238 14.69 10.89 -12.94
N PRO A 239 14.72 12.19 -12.62
CA PRO A 239 13.79 12.77 -11.68
C PRO A 239 12.37 12.61 -12.25
N ILE A 240 11.54 11.80 -11.58
CA ILE A 240 10.12 11.75 -11.90
C ILE A 240 9.50 13.11 -11.54
N PRO A 241 8.68 13.71 -12.43
CA PRO A 241 8.19 15.07 -12.26
C PRO A 241 7.47 15.35 -10.93
N LYS A 242 7.41 16.65 -10.63
CA LYS A 242 6.99 17.32 -9.39
C LYS A 242 5.96 16.57 -8.52
N ALA A 243 6.34 16.39 -7.25
CA ALA A 243 5.36 16.37 -6.15
C ALA A 243 4.43 17.58 -6.30
N LEU A 244 3.16 17.33 -6.57
CA LEU A 244 2.17 18.39 -6.61
C LEU A 244 2.10 19.01 -5.20
N SER A 245 2.18 20.33 -5.15
CA SER A 245 1.78 21.09 -3.98
C SER A 245 0.28 20.87 -3.81
N CYS A 246 -0.08 19.83 -3.06
CA CYS A 246 -1.44 19.57 -2.70
C CYS A 246 -1.77 20.40 -1.45
N ASP A 247 -2.88 21.13 -1.44
CA ASP A 247 -3.39 21.83 -0.25
C ASP A 247 -3.44 20.87 0.95
N THR A 248 -3.72 19.60 0.70
CA THR A 248 -3.62 18.49 1.66
C THR A 248 -2.27 18.41 2.36
N LEU A 249 -1.17 18.45 1.60
CA LEU A 249 0.18 18.37 2.14
C LEU A 249 0.51 19.61 2.99
N THR A 250 0.23 20.81 2.49
CA THR A 250 0.42 22.06 3.26
C THR A 250 -0.40 22.05 4.55
N SER A 251 -1.65 21.62 4.44
CA SER A 251 -2.56 21.55 5.56
C SER A 251 -2.11 20.50 6.59
N LEU A 252 -1.55 19.35 6.18
CA LEU A 252 -1.00 18.35 7.10
C LEU A 252 0.29 18.85 7.77
N LYS A 253 1.17 19.53 7.03
CA LYS A 253 2.36 20.19 7.59
C LYS A 253 2.00 21.17 8.70
N ASN A 254 0.99 22.02 8.48
CA ASN A 254 0.55 23.00 9.46
C ASN A 254 0.03 22.32 10.73
N ALA A 255 -0.84 21.32 10.61
CA ALA A 255 -1.36 20.59 11.76
C ALA A 255 -0.26 19.87 12.55
N LEU A 256 0.72 19.25 11.86
CA LEU A 256 1.89 18.66 12.50
C LEU A 256 2.74 19.72 13.22
N LEU A 257 2.94 20.88 12.60
CA LEU A 257 3.71 21.98 13.16
C LEU A 257 3.05 22.57 14.41
N ASP A 258 1.73 22.74 14.39
CA ASP A 258 0.94 23.23 15.52
C ASP A 258 1.01 22.26 16.70
N LEU A 259 0.89 20.95 16.43
CA LEU A 259 1.04 19.91 17.44
C LEU A 259 2.43 19.98 18.11
N ILE A 260 3.53 20.00 17.33
CA ILE A 260 4.88 19.99 17.92
C ILE A 260 5.28 21.35 18.51
N SER A 261 4.64 22.45 18.09
CA SER A 261 4.84 23.80 18.67
C SER A 261 4.32 23.88 20.09
N ASN A 262 3.36 23.03 20.48
CA ASN A 262 2.86 22.97 21.84
C ASN A 262 3.91 22.35 22.78
N PRO A 263 4.47 23.10 23.75
CA PRO A 263 5.52 22.59 24.64
C PRO A 263 5.02 21.47 25.58
N LYS A 264 3.69 21.31 25.70
CA LYS A 264 3.06 20.24 26.47
C LYS A 264 2.94 18.93 25.70
N VAL A 265 3.17 18.92 24.39
CA VAL A 265 3.26 17.67 23.62
C VAL A 265 4.68 17.16 23.78
N LEU A 266 4.86 15.95 24.32
CA LEU A 266 6.17 15.29 24.49
C LEU A 266 7.24 16.23 25.12
N PRO A 267 7.02 16.84 26.30
CA PRO A 267 7.88 17.90 26.85
C PRO A 267 9.35 17.48 27.00
N ASN A 268 9.58 16.22 27.36
CA ASN A 268 10.91 15.62 27.51
C ASN A 268 11.41 14.93 26.23
N GLY A 269 10.70 15.09 25.11
CA GLY A 269 10.94 14.39 23.86
C GLY A 269 10.25 13.02 23.82
N GLY A 270 10.26 12.39 22.65
CA GLY A 270 9.63 11.10 22.41
C GLY A 270 9.47 10.83 20.92
N ALA A 271 8.41 10.12 20.55
CA ALA A 271 8.06 9.86 19.15
C ALA A 271 6.59 10.11 18.84
N LEU A 272 6.30 10.51 17.61
CA LEU A 272 4.98 10.32 17.01
C LEU A 272 4.97 8.98 16.29
N GLY A 273 3.88 8.23 16.44
CA GLY A 273 3.62 6.98 15.73
C GLY A 273 2.44 7.15 14.77
N PHE A 274 2.56 6.51 13.60
CA PHE A 274 1.50 6.42 12.60
C PHE A 274 1.40 4.97 12.11
N GLY A 275 0.25 4.32 12.32
CA GLY A 275 -0.06 3.05 11.67
C GLY A 275 -0.13 3.22 10.16
N LEU A 276 0.43 2.26 9.42
CA LEU A 276 0.44 2.24 7.95
C LEU A 276 -0.92 1.82 7.38
N LEU A 277 -1.37 2.47 6.32
CA LEU A 277 -2.72 2.25 5.78
C LEU A 277 -2.79 1.17 4.71
N TYR A 278 -1.64 0.80 4.17
CA TYR A 278 -1.51 -0.18 3.10
C TYR A 278 -0.66 -1.36 3.56
N GLN A 279 -0.85 -2.48 2.88
CA GLN A 279 0.04 -3.62 3.04
C GLN A 279 1.28 -3.46 2.18
N TYR A 280 2.39 -3.93 2.75
CA TYR A 280 3.68 -3.87 2.12
C TYR A 280 4.34 -5.23 2.18
N PRO A 281 4.65 -5.85 1.03
CA PRO A 281 5.26 -7.16 1.03
C PRO A 281 6.69 -7.05 1.55
N ILE A 282 6.90 -7.45 2.81
CA ILE A 282 8.24 -7.62 3.38
C ILE A 282 8.60 -9.09 3.28
N ASN A 283 9.81 -9.37 2.79
CA ASN A 283 10.36 -10.71 2.85
C ASN A 283 11.03 -10.93 4.22
N PRO A 284 10.54 -11.88 5.04
CA PRO A 284 11.12 -12.19 6.34
C PRO A 284 12.56 -12.73 6.27
N LYS A 285 13.13 -12.98 5.09
CA LYS A 285 14.51 -13.45 4.94
C LYS A 285 15.54 -12.31 4.77
N PHE A 286 15.11 -11.09 4.43
CA PHE A 286 16.01 -9.97 4.10
C PHE A 286 15.85 -8.77 5.05
N GLN A 287 15.76 -9.07 6.35
CA GLN A 287 15.28 -8.21 7.44
C GLN A 287 16.22 -7.11 7.95
N LYS A 288 17.41 -6.92 7.35
CA LYS A 288 18.45 -6.09 7.97
C LYS A 288 18.33 -4.58 7.74
N ASP A 289 17.36 -4.12 6.94
CA ASP A 289 17.13 -2.68 6.73
C ASP A 289 15.71 -2.40 6.20
N LEU A 290 14.73 -2.23 7.11
CA LEU A 290 13.44 -1.58 6.78
C LEU A 290 13.63 -0.18 6.16
N VAL A 291 14.85 0.37 6.24
CA VAL A 291 15.28 1.62 5.61
C VAL A 291 15.17 1.56 4.08
N LYS A 292 15.41 0.41 3.43
CA LYS A 292 15.27 0.28 1.96
C LYS A 292 13.82 0.33 1.51
N PHE A 293 12.92 -0.18 2.35
CA PHE A 293 11.49 -0.16 2.14
C PHE A 293 10.90 1.26 2.15
N ALA A 294 11.57 2.22 2.81
CA ALA A 294 11.11 3.60 2.91
C ALA A 294 10.99 4.34 1.57
N GLY A 295 11.60 3.88 0.47
CA GLY A 295 11.55 4.57 -0.83
C GLY A 295 10.22 4.51 -1.58
N ALA A 296 9.27 3.66 -1.13
CA ALA A 296 8.05 3.36 -1.90
C ALA A 296 6.78 3.29 -1.03
N LEU A 297 6.62 4.23 -0.11
CA LEU A 297 5.37 4.31 0.65
C LEU A 297 4.19 4.64 -0.29
N LYS A 298 3.04 4.04 -0.01
CA LYS A 298 1.81 4.19 -0.78
C LYS A 298 0.99 5.35 -0.24
N GLY A 299 0.47 6.17 -1.15
CA GLY A 299 -0.56 7.18 -0.88
C GLY A 299 -0.31 7.99 0.39
N ASN A 300 -1.23 7.88 1.35
CA ASN A 300 -1.19 8.64 2.59
C ASN A 300 0.01 8.35 3.49
N ASP A 301 0.58 7.15 3.42
CA ASP A 301 1.79 6.85 4.19
C ASP A 301 2.98 7.69 3.66
N ALA A 302 3.08 7.84 2.34
CA ALA A 302 4.05 8.74 1.71
C ALA A 302 3.74 10.21 2.00
N LEU A 303 2.46 10.61 1.99
CA LEU A 303 2.04 11.97 2.36
C LEU A 303 2.47 12.33 3.79
N VAL A 304 2.23 11.44 4.76
CA VAL A 304 2.62 11.63 6.17
C VAL A 304 4.14 11.73 6.29
N ARG A 305 4.89 10.86 5.61
CA ARG A 305 6.35 10.91 5.59
C ARG A 305 6.87 12.23 4.99
N THR A 306 6.32 12.66 3.86
CA THR A 306 6.69 13.94 3.21
C THR A 306 6.37 15.12 4.12
N ALA A 307 5.19 15.15 4.75
CA ALA A 307 4.78 16.23 5.63
C ALA A 307 5.74 16.34 6.83
N CYS A 308 6.02 15.23 7.51
CA CYS A 308 6.98 15.19 8.62
C CYS A 308 8.39 15.61 8.17
N SER A 309 8.89 15.05 7.06
CA SER A 309 10.24 15.33 6.56
C SER A 309 10.40 16.81 6.19
N SER A 310 9.36 17.43 5.62
CA SER A 310 9.39 18.83 5.22
C SER A 310 9.50 19.82 6.38
N ILE A 311 9.03 19.45 7.58
CA ILE A 311 9.16 20.25 8.80
C ILE A 311 10.42 19.87 9.61
N GLY A 312 11.33 19.10 9.01
CA GLY A 312 12.62 18.74 9.60
C GLY A 312 12.58 17.57 10.58
N LEU A 313 11.48 16.81 10.61
CA LEU A 313 11.37 15.61 11.42
C LEU A 313 11.96 14.39 10.68
N ASN A 314 12.72 13.56 11.38
CA ASN A 314 13.32 12.35 10.79
C ASN A 314 12.36 11.16 10.91
N VAL A 315 11.78 10.76 9.79
CA VAL A 315 10.81 9.66 9.69
C VAL A 315 11.52 8.35 9.39
N ALA A 316 11.14 7.29 10.09
CA ALA A 316 11.61 5.93 9.85
C ALA A 316 10.45 4.94 9.90
N VAL A 317 10.45 3.96 9.00
CA VAL A 317 9.61 2.76 9.11
C VAL A 317 10.19 1.87 10.20
N LYS A 318 9.33 1.35 11.07
CA LYS A 318 9.68 0.49 12.20
C LYS A 318 8.63 -0.60 12.39
N VAL A 319 8.91 -1.54 13.28
CA VAL A 319 7.96 -2.57 13.70
C VAL A 319 7.54 -2.30 15.14
N VAL A 320 6.24 -2.31 15.41
CA VAL A 320 5.71 -2.44 16.78
C VAL A 320 5.42 -3.91 17.01
N TYR A 321 5.97 -4.43 18.09
CA TYR A 321 5.71 -5.78 18.58
C TYR A 321 4.77 -5.70 19.76
N ASP A 322 3.71 -6.49 19.73
CA ASP A 322 2.86 -6.74 20.88
C ASP A 322 3.26 -8.08 21.52
N LEU A 323 3.50 -8.05 22.83
CA LEU A 323 3.83 -9.22 23.63
C LEU A 323 2.63 -9.57 24.50
N GLU A 324 1.90 -10.60 24.07
CA GLU A 324 0.83 -11.19 24.87
C GLU A 324 1.39 -12.29 25.78
N ASP A 325 0.89 -12.34 27.00
CA ASP A 325 1.23 -13.39 27.94
C ASP A 325 0.69 -14.75 27.49
N ALA A 326 1.56 -15.76 27.56
CA ALA A 326 1.09 -17.14 27.68
C ALA A 326 1.06 -17.48 29.16
N ASP A 327 -0.08 -18.01 29.62
CA ASP A 327 -0.33 -18.51 30.97
C ASP A 327 0.93 -19.18 31.58
N GLY A 328 1.68 -18.43 32.37
CA GLY A 328 2.96 -18.84 32.94
C GLY A 328 3.22 -18.09 34.25
N PRO A 329 3.88 -18.73 35.24
CA PRO A 329 3.98 -18.15 36.58
C PRO A 329 4.86 -16.90 36.60
N GLU A 330 4.37 -15.90 37.35
CA GLU A 330 5.02 -14.61 37.61
C GLU A 330 6.35 -14.79 38.37
N GLU A 331 7.49 -15.01 37.71
CA GLU A 331 8.79 -14.79 38.35
C GLU A 331 9.80 -14.05 37.43
N ASP A 332 10.35 -12.97 38.01
CA ASP A 332 11.54 -12.18 37.65
C ASP A 332 11.51 -11.17 36.46
N ASP A 333 10.78 -10.07 36.70
CA ASP A 333 11.18 -8.64 36.64
C ASP A 333 11.93 -7.98 35.45
N GLU A 334 12.25 -8.64 34.33
CA GLU A 334 12.79 -7.93 33.13
C GLU A 334 11.93 -8.00 31.86
N ASP A 335 11.03 -8.99 31.74
CA ASP A 335 10.21 -9.19 30.54
C ASP A 335 8.78 -8.72 30.78
N ARG A 336 8.59 -7.41 30.78
CA ARG A 336 7.26 -6.81 31.00
C ARG A 336 6.41 -6.93 29.75
N GLU A 337 5.18 -7.42 29.91
CA GLU A 337 4.09 -7.27 28.95
C GLU A 337 4.03 -5.84 28.42
N GLY A 338 3.72 -5.70 27.14
CA GLY A 338 3.52 -4.41 26.49
C GLY A 338 4.18 -4.30 25.12
N GLU A 339 4.10 -3.09 24.58
CA GLU A 339 4.47 -2.82 23.21
C GLU A 339 5.97 -2.43 23.09
N TYR A 340 6.64 -2.96 22.05
CA TYR A 340 8.06 -2.70 21.77
C TYR A 340 8.26 -2.17 20.35
N LEU A 341 9.04 -1.10 20.22
CA LEU A 341 9.35 -0.49 18.92
C LEU A 341 10.74 -0.90 18.45
N GLY A 342 10.79 -1.80 17.47
CA GLY A 342 12.00 -2.31 16.82
C GLY A 342 12.37 -1.58 15.53
N ARG A 343 13.66 -1.59 15.18
CA ARG A 343 14.16 -1.11 13.87
C ARG A 343 14.12 -2.18 12.80
N ASP A 344 14.29 -3.43 13.21
CA ASP A 344 14.40 -4.57 12.33
C ASP A 344 13.24 -5.53 12.61
N TRP A 345 12.88 -6.28 11.58
CA TRP A 345 11.94 -7.38 11.74
C TRP A 345 12.66 -8.57 12.41
N ILE A 346 12.07 -9.16 13.45
CA ILE A 346 12.53 -10.36 14.13
C ILE A 346 11.81 -11.56 13.50
N SER A 347 12.50 -12.39 12.71
CA SER A 347 11.92 -13.67 12.22
C SER A 347 12.07 -14.78 13.23
N ASP A 348 11.12 -15.70 13.18
CA ASP A 348 11.31 -17.06 13.69
C ASP A 348 12.47 -17.75 12.93
N LYS A 349 13.50 -18.09 13.71
CA LYS A 349 14.53 -19.11 13.45
C LYS A 349 15.84 -18.76 12.75
N VAL A 350 16.30 -17.52 12.60
CA VAL A 350 17.71 -17.34 12.17
C VAL A 350 18.33 -16.04 12.66
N HIS A 351 19.43 -16.13 13.42
CA HIS A 351 20.34 -15.00 13.59
C HIS A 351 20.74 -14.41 12.22
N PRO A 352 21.14 -13.13 12.17
CA PRO A 352 22.04 -12.54 11.16
C PRO A 352 23.35 -13.30 10.83
N GLY A 353 23.50 -14.55 11.28
CA GLY A 353 24.65 -15.45 11.17
C GLY A 353 24.33 -16.95 11.40
N GLY A 354 23.06 -17.37 11.47
CA GLY A 354 22.68 -18.80 11.48
C GLY A 354 22.57 -19.52 12.83
N GLU A 355 22.94 -18.90 13.95
CA GLU A 355 22.72 -19.48 15.28
C GLU A 355 21.23 -19.35 15.69
N VAL A 356 20.81 -20.12 16.69
CA VAL A 356 19.50 -19.99 17.38
C VAL A 356 19.74 -19.29 18.71
N TYR A 357 18.88 -18.36 19.12
CA TYR A 357 19.00 -17.70 20.43
C TYR A 357 18.99 -18.77 21.54
N ASP A 358 20.07 -18.85 22.31
CA ASP A 358 20.18 -19.68 23.53
C ASP A 358 19.51 -18.99 24.73
N ASP A 359 19.36 -17.66 24.66
CA ASP A 359 18.78 -16.80 25.70
C ASP A 359 17.46 -16.18 25.20
N GLY A 360 16.44 -16.09 26.06
CA GLY A 360 15.05 -15.71 25.73
C GLY A 360 14.82 -14.34 25.04
N TYR A 361 13.54 -14.00 24.82
CA TYR A 361 13.07 -12.82 24.06
C TYR A 361 13.73 -11.48 24.41
N SER A 362 14.01 -11.23 25.70
CA SER A 362 14.73 -10.05 26.18
C SER A 362 16.02 -9.82 25.38
N SER A 363 16.75 -10.89 25.10
CA SER A 363 18.01 -10.85 24.34
C SER A 363 17.79 -10.52 22.87
N ALA A 364 16.73 -11.02 22.23
CA ALA A 364 16.40 -10.69 20.84
C ALA A 364 15.94 -9.22 20.67
N PHE A 365 15.15 -8.70 21.61
CA PHE A 365 14.75 -7.28 21.63
C PHE A 365 15.94 -6.37 21.96
N LYS A 366 16.76 -6.72 22.95
CA LYS A 366 18.00 -6.00 23.29
C LYS A 366 18.97 -6.00 22.09
N PHE A 367 19.11 -7.13 21.38
CA PHE A 367 19.99 -7.26 20.22
C PHE A 367 19.49 -6.50 18.99
N SER A 368 18.17 -6.51 18.73
CA SER A 368 17.54 -5.70 17.67
C SER A 368 17.46 -4.20 18.02
N GLY A 369 17.83 -3.83 19.25
CA GLY A 369 17.77 -2.46 19.76
C GLY A 369 16.33 -1.92 19.88
N ALA A 370 15.36 -2.82 20.02
CA ALA A 370 13.97 -2.45 20.26
C ALA A 370 13.83 -1.75 21.61
N LYS A 371 12.84 -0.86 21.72
CA LYS A 371 12.58 -0.10 22.95
C LYS A 371 11.13 -0.26 23.35
N ALA A 372 10.90 -0.55 24.63
CA ALA A 372 9.57 -0.49 25.22
C ALA A 372 8.97 0.91 24.97
N ILE A 373 7.79 0.94 24.38
CA ILE A 373 7.04 2.17 24.12
C ILE A 373 5.93 2.32 25.15
N ARG A 374 5.48 3.56 25.33
CA ARG A 374 4.41 3.87 26.27
C ARG A 374 3.52 4.96 25.73
N GLY A 375 2.21 4.73 25.82
CA GLY A 375 1.20 5.73 25.51
C GLY A 375 1.42 7.02 26.32
N TYR A 376 1.58 8.14 25.62
CA TYR A 376 1.91 9.43 26.20
C TYR A 376 0.89 9.94 27.26
N LEU A 377 -0.36 9.48 27.20
CA LEU A 377 -1.44 9.87 28.13
C LEU A 377 -1.46 9.02 29.43
N GLY A 378 -0.60 8.01 29.57
CA GLY A 378 -0.56 7.14 30.74
C GLY A 378 0.07 7.79 31.99
N THR A 379 -0.49 7.51 33.17
CA THR A 379 -0.16 8.16 34.46
C THR A 379 1.07 7.64 35.21
N GLU A 380 1.57 6.44 34.90
CA GLU A 380 2.69 5.79 35.61
C GLU A 380 4.12 6.10 35.09
N LYS A 381 5.04 6.53 35.95
CA LYS A 381 6.45 6.67 35.54
C LYS A 381 7.14 5.30 35.49
N GLN A 382 7.21 4.68 34.31
CA GLN A 382 8.18 3.59 34.08
C GLN A 382 9.52 4.16 33.61
N LYS A 383 10.60 3.74 34.28
CA LYS A 383 11.98 4.02 33.90
C LYS A 383 12.26 3.32 32.54
N ASP A 384 13.02 3.96 31.66
CA ASP A 384 13.55 3.39 30.41
C ASP A 384 12.55 3.08 29.27
N THR A 385 11.36 3.71 29.25
CA THR A 385 10.41 3.64 28.12
C THR A 385 10.50 4.85 27.18
N LEU A 386 10.15 4.67 25.91
CA LEU A 386 10.03 5.75 24.93
C LEU A 386 8.58 6.29 24.93
N PRO A 387 8.33 7.55 25.34
CA PRO A 387 7.01 8.15 25.21
C PRO A 387 6.61 8.23 23.73
N MET A 388 5.48 7.63 23.39
CA MET A 388 4.95 7.65 22.04
C MET A 388 3.52 8.18 22.00
N LEU A 389 3.27 9.04 21.03
CA LEU A 389 1.97 9.63 20.75
C LEU A 389 1.46 9.12 19.40
N TRP A 390 0.41 8.30 19.44
CA TRP A 390 -0.23 7.77 18.24
C TRP A 390 -1.11 8.83 17.56
N VAL A 391 -0.73 9.19 16.33
CA VAL A 391 -1.49 10.13 15.47
C VAL A 391 -2.47 9.39 14.58
N THR A 392 -2.13 8.18 14.15
CA THR A 392 -3.10 7.23 13.61
C THR A 392 -3.06 5.97 14.46
N PRO A 393 -4.20 5.29 14.63
CA PRO A 393 -4.21 4.01 15.34
C PRO A 393 -3.27 3.04 14.64
N GLU A 394 -2.75 2.09 15.40
CA GLU A 394 -2.05 0.95 14.84
C GLU A 394 -2.99 0.21 13.90
N SER A 395 -2.56 0.05 12.66
CA SER A 395 -3.26 -0.77 11.71
C SER A 395 -2.89 -2.22 11.99
N SER A 396 -3.85 -3.01 12.45
CA SER A 396 -3.72 -4.46 12.62
C SER A 396 -3.71 -5.18 11.25
N MET A 397 -3.13 -4.57 10.21
CA MET A 397 -3.37 -4.97 8.83
C MET A 397 -2.44 -6.10 8.36
N VAL A 398 -1.34 -6.37 9.08
CA VAL A 398 -0.48 -7.55 8.85
C VAL A 398 0.03 -8.10 10.18
N PRO A 399 -0.83 -8.62 11.08
CA PRO A 399 -0.36 -9.29 12.26
C PRO A 399 0.27 -10.60 11.78
N THR A 400 1.60 -10.67 11.85
CA THR A 400 2.29 -11.93 11.65
C THR A 400 2.57 -12.50 13.03
N GLU A 401 1.99 -13.65 13.31
CA GLU A 401 2.18 -14.39 14.55
C GLU A 401 3.49 -15.18 14.48
N ALA A 402 4.34 -15.02 15.49
CA ALA A 402 5.55 -15.80 15.70
C ALA A 402 5.47 -16.48 17.06
N ALA A 403 5.69 -17.79 17.11
CA ALA A 403 5.61 -18.57 18.33
C ALA A 403 7.03 -18.97 18.78
N PHE A 404 7.48 -18.51 19.94
CA PHE A 404 8.75 -18.99 20.51
C PHE A 404 8.53 -19.84 21.76
N ALA A 405 9.37 -20.87 21.86
CA ALA A 405 9.55 -21.67 23.06
C ALA A 405 10.59 -20.99 23.96
N ALA A 406 10.21 -20.66 25.19
CA ALA A 406 11.17 -20.33 26.24
C ALA A 406 11.57 -21.62 26.95
N TYR A 407 12.88 -21.87 27.09
CA TYR A 407 13.40 -23.02 27.83
C TYR A 407 13.75 -22.59 29.26
N GLY A 408 12.81 -22.81 30.17
CA GLY A 408 13.02 -22.87 31.62
C GLY A 408 12.64 -24.27 32.12
N ASN A 409 12.64 -24.49 33.45
CA ASN A 409 12.28 -25.80 34.03
C ASN A 409 10.83 -26.27 33.71
N GLU A 410 10.04 -25.49 32.97
CA GLU A 410 8.78 -25.88 32.34
C GLU A 410 8.69 -25.30 30.91
N HIS A 411 7.98 -25.97 29.99
CA HIS A 411 7.81 -25.53 28.60
C HIS A 411 6.55 -24.67 28.44
N TRP A 412 6.70 -23.39 28.06
CA TRP A 412 5.59 -22.54 27.62
C TRP A 412 5.87 -21.92 26.24
N VAL A 413 4.79 -21.61 25.50
CA VAL A 413 4.83 -21.02 24.16
C VAL A 413 4.23 -19.62 24.22
N LYS A 414 5.04 -18.56 24.09
CA LYS A 414 4.57 -17.16 23.96
C LYS A 414 4.50 -16.74 22.49
N HIS A 415 3.58 -15.84 22.15
CA HIS A 415 3.30 -15.39 20.78
C HIS A 415 3.69 -13.92 20.63
N ILE A 416 4.27 -13.54 19.49
CA ILE A 416 4.63 -12.16 19.13
C ILE A 416 3.90 -11.77 17.86
N TYR A 417 3.31 -10.57 17.87
CA TYR A 417 2.69 -9.96 16.69
C TYR A 417 3.44 -8.70 16.27
N GLY A 418 3.85 -8.62 15.00
CA GLY A 418 4.58 -7.47 14.45
C GLY A 418 3.72 -6.64 13.48
N ASN A 419 3.59 -5.33 13.72
CA ASN A 419 2.94 -4.38 12.82
C ASN A 419 3.91 -3.30 12.32
N LEU A 420 3.87 -2.98 11.04
CA LEU A 420 4.71 -1.92 10.46
C LEU A 420 4.08 -0.54 10.70
N VAL A 421 4.92 0.41 11.11
CA VAL A 421 4.49 1.77 11.45
C VAL A 421 5.51 2.80 10.97
N LEU A 422 5.05 4.01 10.67
CA LEU A 422 5.93 5.17 10.56
C LEU A 422 6.14 5.76 11.95
N THR A 423 7.38 6.09 12.27
CA THR A 423 7.70 6.83 13.49
C THR A 423 8.58 8.01 13.19
N THR A 424 8.42 9.06 13.97
CA THR A 424 9.32 10.21 13.92
C THR A 424 9.66 10.71 15.31
N LYS A 425 10.93 11.06 15.52
CA LYS A 425 11.41 11.54 16.82
C LYS A 425 11.07 13.02 16.98
N VAL A 426 10.46 13.35 18.11
CA VAL A 426 10.21 14.74 18.51
C VAL A 426 11.19 15.10 19.62
N PRO A 427 12.02 16.14 19.45
CA PRO A 427 12.96 16.55 20.50
C PRO A 427 12.21 17.15 21.71
N PRO A 428 12.87 17.23 22.87
CA PRO A 428 12.34 17.93 24.05
C PRO A 428 11.91 19.35 23.69
N ALA A 429 10.88 19.88 24.35
CA ALA A 429 10.30 21.19 24.02
C ALA A 429 11.35 22.31 23.99
N GLN A 430 12.29 22.29 24.93
CA GLN A 430 13.41 23.26 25.02
C GLN A 430 14.37 23.22 23.83
N LYS A 431 14.36 22.15 23.03
CA LYS A 431 15.24 21.95 21.87
C LYS A 431 14.49 22.09 20.53
N ARG A 432 13.22 22.50 20.54
CA ARG A 432 12.39 22.63 19.32
C ARG A 432 12.56 23.96 18.61
N GLU A 433 13.09 24.98 19.27
CA GLU A 433 13.05 26.37 18.77
C GLU A 433 13.69 26.51 17.37
N GLU A 434 14.87 25.92 17.17
CA GLU A 434 15.55 25.91 15.87
C GLU A 434 14.81 25.08 14.80
N LEU A 435 14.19 23.95 15.20
CA LEU A 435 13.39 23.13 14.29
C LEU A 435 12.16 23.89 13.82
N LEU A 436 11.42 24.51 14.74
CA LEU A 436 10.23 25.30 14.45
C LEU A 436 10.56 26.51 13.57
N ARG A 437 11.69 27.18 13.82
CA ARG A 437 12.17 28.29 13.00
C ARG A 437 12.42 27.85 11.56
N LYS A 438 13.13 26.74 11.35
CA LYS A 438 13.38 26.19 10.00
C LYS A 438 12.10 25.74 9.30
N ALA A 439 11.21 25.05 10.03
CA ALA A 439 9.94 24.57 9.50
C ALA A 439 9.04 25.74 9.02
N ARG A 440 8.92 26.81 9.82
CA ARG A 440 8.13 28.00 9.46
C ARG A 440 8.69 28.73 8.25
N ALA A 441 10.01 28.86 8.13
CA ALA A 441 10.64 29.45 6.95
C ALA A 441 10.38 28.63 5.67
N SER A 442 10.28 27.30 5.78
CA SER A 442 9.95 26.44 4.64
C SER A 442 8.50 26.58 4.15
N LEU A 443 7.58 27.06 5.01
CA LEU A 443 6.17 27.27 4.70
C LEU A 443 5.93 28.62 4.01
N THR A 444 6.74 29.66 4.28
CA THR A 444 6.58 31.00 3.68
C THR A 444 7.21 31.11 2.28
N GLY A 445 7.88 30.07 1.80
CA GLY A 445 8.60 30.11 0.52
C GLY A 445 9.95 30.83 0.59
N ASP A 446 10.38 31.29 1.77
CA ASP A 446 11.67 31.94 2.01
C ASP A 446 12.80 30.91 2.20
N ALA A 447 12.82 29.87 1.37
CA ALA A 447 14.04 29.10 1.19
C ALA A 447 14.99 29.98 0.37
N ALA A 448 15.92 30.65 1.08
CA ALA A 448 16.97 31.44 0.48
C ALA A 448 17.59 30.71 -0.74
N SER A 449 17.64 31.46 -1.84
CA SER A 449 18.34 31.18 -3.10
C SER A 449 19.66 30.42 -2.96
#